data_AF-A0A1G8QZK1-F1
#
_entry.id   AF-A0A1G8QZK1-F1
#
_cell.length_a   1.000
_cell.length_b   1.000
_cell.length_c   1.000
_cell.angle_alpha   90.00
_cell.angle_beta   90.00
_cell.angle_gamma   90.00
#
_symmetry.space_group_name_H-M   'P 1'
#
loop_
_entity.id
_entity.type
_entity.pdbx_description
1 polymer ?
#
loop_
_entity_poly.entity_id
_entity_poly.type
_entity_poly.pdbx_seq_one_letter_code
_entity_poly.pdbx_strand_id
1 'polypeptide(L)' 'MNEQKTLDYARIAQAIGYIKENFKRQPGLDEIAGEVALSTAHFQRMFTEWAGG' A
#
# COMPACT_ATOMS: atom_id res chain seq x y z
N MET A 1 18.12 -1.95 -12.12
CA MET A 1 16.94 -2.06 -11.24
C MET A 1 16.01 -0.91 -11.61
N ASN A 2 14.72 -1.14 -11.83
CA ASN A 2 13.80 -0.06 -12.23
C ASN A 2 13.45 0.77 -10.98
N GLU A 3 13.81 2.05 -10.93
CA GLU A 3 13.61 2.94 -9.76
C GLU A 3 12.16 2.96 -9.29
N GLN A 4 11.23 2.83 -10.23
CA GLN A 4 9.80 2.73 -9.97
C GLN A 4 9.44 1.50 -9.11
N LYS A 5 10.03 0.34 -9.39
CA LYS A 5 9.76 -0.89 -8.60
C LYS A 5 10.25 -0.73 -7.17
N THR A 6 11.39 -0.08 -6.96
CA THR A 6 11.91 0.18 -5.61
C THR A 6 10.95 1.08 -4.82
N LEU A 7 10.40 2.10 -5.46
CA LEU A 7 9.40 2.99 -4.86
C LEU A 7 8.11 2.25 -4.52
N ASP A 8 7.61 1.41 -5.42
CA ASP A 8 6.38 0.64 -5.21
C ASP A 8 6.55 -0.36 -4.06
N TYR A 9 7.68 -1.06 -3.98
CA TYR A 9 8.01 -1.92 -2.84
C TYR A 9 8.06 -1.14 -1.51
N ALA A 10 8.66 0.05 -1.49
CA ALA A 10 8.72 0.88 -0.29
C ALA A 10 7.32 1.31 0.18
N ARG A 11 6.45 1.70 -0.76
CA ARG A 11 5.05 2.03 -0.47
C ARG A 11 4.28 0.83 0.07
N ILE A 12 4.44 -0.35 -0.53
CA ILE A 12 3.80 -1.58 -0.04
C ILE A 12 4.27 -1.90 1.39
N ALA A 13 5.58 -1.80 1.66
CA ALA A 13 6.11 -2.03 3.00
C ALA A 13 5.53 -1.06 4.03
N GLN A 14 5.41 0.23 3.69
CA GLN A 14 4.78 1.24 4.54
C GLN A 14 3.30 0.93 4.78
N ALA A 15 2.54 0.59 3.74
CA ALA A 15 1.13 0.21 3.86
C ALA A 15 0.93 -1.01 4.79
N ILE A 16 1.78 -2.04 4.65
CA ILE A 16 1.73 -3.22 5.54
C ILE A 16 2.05 -2.83 6.98
N GLY A 17 3.03 -1.95 7.20
CA GLY A 17 3.35 -1.41 8.53
C GLY A 17 2.12 -0.75 9.15
N TYR A 18 1.50 0.15 8.41
CA TYR A 18 0.28 0.85 8.84
C TYR A 18 -0.86 -0.11 9.17
N ILE A 19 -1.13 -1.11 8.32
CA ILE A 19 -2.16 -2.13 8.57
C ILE A 19 -1.88 -2.88 9.87
N LYS A 20 -0.62 -3.26 10.13
CA LYS A 20 -0.23 -3.99 11.35
C LYS A 20 -0.41 -3.14 12.60
N GLU A 21 0.01 -1.88 12.57
CA GLU A 21 -0.15 -0.95 13.68
C GLU A 21 -1.62 -0.65 13.99
N ASN A 22 -2.47 -0.66 12.95
CA ASN A 22 -3.87 -0.28 13.04
C ASN A 22 -4.83 -1.46 12.94
N PHE A 23 -4.36 -2.71 13.04
CA PHE A 23 -5.18 -3.90 12.73
C PHE A 23 -6.46 -3.98 13.57
N LYS A 24 -6.43 -3.51 14.83
CA LYS A 24 -7.59 -3.51 15.72
C LYS A 24 -8.74 -2.64 15.23
N ARG A 25 -8.43 -1.54 14.55
CA ARG A 25 -9.44 -0.62 13.98
C ARG A 25 -9.81 -0.94 12.54
N GLN A 26 -9.14 -1.91 11.92
CA GLN A 26 -9.38 -2.37 10.54
C GLN A 26 -9.48 -1.19 9.56
N PRO A 27 -8.35 -0.48 9.32
CA PRO A 27 -8.35 0.71 8.47
C PRO A 27 -8.91 0.41 7.07
N GLY A 28 -9.65 1.36 6.53
CA GLY A 28 -10.21 1.28 5.17
C GLY A 28 -9.14 1.42 4.10
N LEU A 29 -9.48 1.01 2.87
CA LEU A 29 -8.55 1.06 1.73
C LEU A 29 -8.14 2.50 1.36
N ASP A 30 -9.04 3.46 1.52
CA ASP A 30 -8.80 4.89 1.30
C ASP A 30 -7.79 5.46 2.30
N GLU A 31 -7.90 5.04 3.56
CA GLU A 31 -7.00 5.49 4.62
C GLU A 31 -5.58 4.95 4.42
N ILE A 32 -5.45 3.65 4.10
CA ILE A 32 -4.17 3.02 3.80
C ILE A 32 -3.53 3.67 2.55
N ALA A 33 -4.33 3.99 1.54
CA ALA A 33 -3.84 4.67 0.34
C ALA A 33 -3.33 6.09 0.65
N GLY A 34 -4.02 6.81 1.54
CA GLY A 34 -3.61 8.13 2.02
C GLY A 34 -2.24 8.10 2.73
N GLU A 35 -1.98 7.08 3.54
CA GLU A 35 -0.71 6.89 4.25
C GLU A 35 0.50 6.81 3.29
N VAL A 36 0.32 6.20 2.12
CA VAL A 36 1.38 6.02 1.11
C VAL A 36 1.33 7.07 0.00
N ALA A 37 0.58 8.16 0.20
CA ALA A 37 0.39 9.25 -0.75
C ALA A 37 -0.13 8.78 -2.14
N LEU A 38 -1.06 7.82 -2.13
CA LEU A 38 -1.71 7.31 -3.34
C LEU A 38 -3.22 7.54 -3.29
N SER A 39 -3.84 7.59 -4.47
CA SER A 39 -5.29 7.42 -4.56
C SER A 39 -5.66 5.96 -4.30
N THR A 40 -6.86 5.72 -3.76
CA THR A 40 -7.38 4.39 -3.45
C THR A 40 -7.29 3.43 -4.64
N ALA A 41 -7.67 3.89 -5.84
CA ALA A 41 -7.64 3.06 -7.04
C ALA A 41 -6.21 2.69 -7.48
N HIS A 42 -5.24 3.58 -7.30
CA HIS A 42 -3.85 3.30 -7.64
C HIS A 42 -3.22 2.34 -6.63
N PHE A 43 -3.47 2.58 -5.33
CA PHE A 43 -3.04 1.67 -4.28
C PHE A 43 -3.61 0.27 -4.47
N GLN A 44 -4.91 0.15 -4.80
CA GLN A 44 -5.56 -1.14 -5.04
C GLN A 44 -4.87 -1.94 -6.13
N ARG A 45 -4.59 -1.33 -7.30
CA ARG A 45 -3.91 -1.99 -8.42
C ARG A 45 -2.51 -2.45 -8.02
N MET A 46 -1.71 -1.53 -7.47
CA MET A 46 -0.34 -1.80 -7.04
C MET A 46 -0.27 -2.92 -5.98
N PHE A 47 -1.20 -2.92 -5.02
CA PHE A 47 -1.26 -3.93 -3.97
C PHE A 47 -1.69 -5.30 -4.49
N THR A 48 -2.66 -5.35 -5.42
CA THR A 48 -3.07 -6.58 -6.10
C THR A 48 -1.93 -7.18 -6.93
N GLU A 49 -1.24 -6.38 -7.74
CA GLU A 49 -0.09 -6.83 -8.54
C GLU A 49 1.05 -7.36 -7.65
N TRP A 50 1.32 -6.69 -6.53
CA TRP A 50 2.30 -7.15 -5.55
C TRP A 50 1.92 -8.49 -4.89
N ALA A 51 0.64 -8.70 -4.59
CA ALA A 51 0.13 -9.92 -3.97
C ALA A 51 0.08 -11.13 -4.93
N GLY A 52 0.51 -10.96 -6.18
CA GLY A 52 0.48 -12.01 -7.21
C GLY A 52 -0.88 -12.15 -7.89
N GLY A 53 -1.66 -11.07 -7.95
CA GLY A 53 -2.91 -11.00 -8.71
C GLY A 53 -2.72 -11.10 -10.23
#